data_AF-A0A7Z3CCX1-F1
#
_entry.id   AF-A0A7Z3CCX1-F1
#
_cell.length_a   1.000
_cell.length_b   1.000
_cell.length_c   1.000
_cell.angle_alpha   90.00
_cell.angle_beta   90.00
_cell.angle_gamma   90.00
#
_symmetry.space_group_name_H-M   'P 1'
#
loop_
_entity.id
_entity.type
_entity.pdbx_description
1 polymer ?
#
loop_
_entity_poly.entity_id
_entity_poly.type
_entity_poly.pdbx_seq_one_letter_code
_entity_poly.pdbx_strand_id
1 'polypeptide(L)' 'MSPFLSLFVPVFLFLLLLTVGFSLRERNLGVVMMWVGTLGIFGLTCWKILEQLPS' A
#
# COMPACT_ATOMS: atom_id res chain seq x y z
N MET A 1 -3.14 -16.30 -10.19
CA MET A 1 -3.97 -15.53 -9.24
C MET A 1 -4.99 -14.75 -10.05
N SER A 2 -6.25 -14.62 -9.61
CA SER A 2 -7.22 -13.81 -10.35
C SER A 2 -6.77 -12.34 -10.36
N PRO A 3 -7.04 -11.56 -11.42
CA PRO A 3 -6.66 -10.14 -11.50
C PRO A 3 -7.16 -9.33 -10.29
N PHE A 4 -8.35 -9.69 -9.80
CA PHE A 4 -8.92 -9.16 -8.57
C PHE A 4 -8.01 -9.45 -7.35
N LEU A 5 -7.62 -10.70 -7.14
CA LEU A 5 -6.78 -11.09 -6.00
C LEU A 5 -5.38 -10.45 -6.07
N SER A 6 -4.82 -10.31 -7.28
CA SER A 6 -3.53 -9.68 -7.52
C SER A 6 -3.49 -8.18 -7.16
N LEU A 7 -4.63 -7.49 -7.17
CA LEU A 7 -4.76 -6.12 -6.68
C LEU A 7 -5.19 -6.07 -5.22
N PHE A 8 -6.16 -6.91 -4.86
CA PHE A 8 -6.76 -6.92 -3.53
C PHE A 8 -5.74 -7.24 -2.43
N VAL A 9 -4.93 -8.29 -2.61
CA VAL A 9 -3.96 -8.74 -1.60
C VAL A 9 -2.93 -7.65 -1.25
N PRO A 10 -2.20 -7.04 -2.21
CA PRO A 10 -1.23 -6.01 -1.87
C PRO A 10 -1.87 -4.75 -1.29
N VAL A 11 -3.02 -4.28 -1.81
CA VAL A 11 -3.72 -3.13 -1.25
C VAL A 11 -4.17 -3.41 0.19
N PHE A 12 -4.76 -4.59 0.43
CA PHE A 12 -5.18 -5.00 1.76
C PHE A 12 -4.02 -5.08 2.75
N LEU A 13 -2.86 -5.61 2.32
CA LEU A 13 -1.64 -5.64 3.12
C LEU A 13 -1.17 -4.23 3.53
N PHE A 14 -1.15 -3.27 2.60
CA PHE A 14 -0.76 -1.91 2.93
C PHE A 14 -1.78 -1.22 3.84
N LEU A 15 -3.08 -1.46 3.66
CA LEU A 15 -4.13 -0.94 4.55
C LEU A 15 -4.01 -1.51 5.97
N LEU A 16 -3.70 -2.80 6.11
CA LEU A 16 -3.40 -3.40 7.40
C LEU A 16 -2.14 -2.78 8.03
N LEU A 17 -1.09 -2.56 7.24
CA LEU A 17 0.13 -1.89 7.71
C LEU A 17 -0.17 -0.46 8.21
N LEU A 18 -1.03 0.29 7.52
CA LEU A 18 -1.49 1.60 7.98
C LEU A 18 -2.23 1.52 9.31
N THR A 19 -3.07 0.50 9.48
CA THR A 19 -3.83 0.29 10.73
C THR A 19 -2.87 -0.02 11.88
N VAL A 20 -1.92 -0.93 11.67
CA VAL A 20 -0.88 -1.24 12.67
C VAL A 20 0.00 -0.02 12.96
N GLY A 21 0.40 0.71 11.93
CA GLY A 21 1.17 1.95 12.06
C GLY A 21 0.44 3.00 12.88
N PHE A 22 -0.86 3.16 12.64
CA PHE A 22 -1.73 4.07 13.41
C PHE A 22 -1.87 3.63 14.88
N SER A 23 -2.04 2.34 15.15
CA SER A 23 -2.06 1.81 16.53
C SER A 23 -0.76 2.07 17.29
N LEU A 24 0.38 2.17 16.58
CA LEU A 24 1.70 2.45 17.14
C LEU A 24 2.18 3.88 16.92
N ARG A 25 1.28 4.82 16.55
CA ARG A 25 1.63 6.19 16.10
C ARG A 25 2.46 7.00 17.10
N GLU A 26 2.35 6.70 18.39
CA GLU A 26 3.10 7.37 19.47
C GLU A 26 4.60 7.03 19.41
N ARG A 27 4.98 6.01 18.62
CA ARG A 27 6.36 5.62 18.36
C ARG A 27 6.73 6.04 16.94
N ASN A 28 7.97 6.50 16.75
CA ASN A 28 8.52 6.79 15.42
C ASN A 28 8.34 5.62 14.43
N LEU A 29 8.41 4.39 14.94
CA LEU A 29 8.15 3.17 14.15
C LEU A 29 6.75 3.15 13.53
N GLY A 30 5.71 3.56 14.28
CA GLY A 30 4.33 3.60 13.78
C GLY A 30 4.16 4.64 12.67
N VAL A 31 4.76 5.82 12.83
CA VAL A 31 4.79 6.85 11.79
C VAL A 31 5.50 6.35 10.53
N VAL A 32 6.63 5.67 10.65
CA VAL A 32 7.34 5.07 9.51
C VAL A 32 6.49 3.98 8.83
N MET A 33 5.81 3.12 9.59
CA MET A 33 4.88 2.12 9.03
C MET A 33 3.73 2.78 8.24
N MET A 34 3.21 3.91 8.74
CA MET A 34 2.20 4.68 8.02
C MET A 34 2.75 5.22 6.69
N TRP A 35 3.96 5.80 6.69
CA TRP A 35 4.61 6.25 5.45
C TRP A 35 4.81 5.12 4.45
N VAL A 36 5.29 3.96 4.90
CA VAL A 36 5.50 2.79 4.04
C VAL A 36 4.18 2.30 3.45
N GLY A 37 3.11 2.24 4.24
CA GLY A 37 1.78 1.86 3.75
C GLY A 37 1.25 2.84 2.70
N THR A 38 1.38 4.15 2.93
CA THR A 38 0.93 5.18 1.98
C THR A 38 1.74 5.15 0.69
N LEU A 39 3.08 5.08 0.78
CA LEU A 39 3.95 4.98 -0.39
C LEU A 39 3.74 3.67 -1.16
N GLY A 40 3.44 2.58 -0.46
CA GLY A 40 3.13 1.29 -1.07
C GLY A 40 1.86 1.34 -1.93
N ILE A 41 0.77 1.91 -1.40
CA ILE A 41 -0.48 2.10 -2.15
C ILE A 41 -0.27 3.05 -3.34
N PHE A 42 0.45 4.15 -3.11
CA PHE A 42 0.77 5.11 -4.16
C PHE A 42 1.59 4.49 -5.29
N GLY A 43 2.67 3.77 -4.96
CA GLY A 43 3.52 3.08 -5.93
C GLY A 43 2.77 2.02 -6.72
N LEU A 44 1.90 1.23 -6.06
CA LEU A 44 1.04 0.27 -6.73
C LEU A 44 0.08 0.95 -7.72
N THR A 45 -0.46 2.11 -7.34
CA THR A 45 -1.35 2.91 -8.18
C THR A 45 -0.60 3.47 -9.39
N CYS A 46 0.58 4.05 -9.19
CA CYS A 46 1.45 4.50 -10.28
C CYS A 46 1.76 3.35 -11.24
N TRP A 47 2.18 2.19 -10.72
CA TRP A 47 2.46 1.01 -11.54
C TRP A 47 1.27 0.61 -12.40
N LYS A 48 0.07 0.59 -11.80
CA LYS A 48 -1.17 0.26 -12.52
C LYS A 48 -1.54 1.29 -13.58
N ILE A 49 -1.26 2.57 -13.33
CA ILE A 49 -1.40 3.61 -14.34
C ILE A 49 -0.42 3.34 -15.49
N LEU A 50 0.87 3.10 -15.19
CA LEU A 50 1.89 2.80 -16.20
C LEU A 50 1.53 1.59 -17.08
N GLU A 51 0.97 0.53 -16.51
CA GLU A 51 0.49 -0.64 -17.28
C GLU A 51 -0.63 -0.32 -18.28
N GLN A 52 -1.38 0.78 -18.06
CA GLN A 52 -2.48 1.20 -18.93
C GLN A 52 -2.04 2.22 -19.98
N LEU A 53 -0.80 2.73 -19.93
CA LEU A 53 -0.29 3.59 -20.98
C LEU A 53 0.06 2.76 -22.23
N PRO A 54 -0.38 3.18 -23.43
CA PRO A 54 0.11 2.60 -24.67
C PRO A 54 1.61 2.89 -24.80
N SER A 55 2.40 1.85 -25.14
CA SER A 55 3.84 1.93 -25.41
C SER A 55 4.15 2.65 -26.71
#